data_AF-A0A238UZV6-F1
#
_entry.id   AF-A0A238UZV6-F1
#
_cell.length_a   1.000
_cell.length_b   1.000
_cell.length_c   1.000
_cell.angle_alpha   90.00
_cell.angle_beta   90.00
_cell.angle_gamma   90.00
#
_symmetry.space_group_name_H-M   'P 1'
#
loop_
_entity.id
_entity.type
_entity.pdbx_description
1 polymer ?
#
loop_
_entity_poly.entity_id
_entity_poly.type
_entity_poly.pdbx_seq_one_letter_code
_entity_poly.pdbx_strand_id
1 'polypeptide(L)'
;MLETPPETPATPTPPDLRRRRIIGMLIWAVVFAVGVWFIGVPTSDPLIAFGWLWLATIAWRNHAPLRTHLSFLRDWLPIALLLVVYNVSRSWADDFFAPHVTPLIDTDKAMWGWLTGGQVPTTWLQEHLYHPGQTPWWLAIVTLVYVSHFLTVPTIAVILWVRDRRSWARFMRRWFTLCVFGLATYFLYPAAPPWWAHEHRQLAEPVARISTNGWDVIGLHGAGNTLNALQVEQSNPVAAMPSLHTAWAMMAVAFFLPLVRRRWWPLLLAYPLAMTFTLVYTGEHYVIDVLVGWAYVGLVFLVVGLAERWWAARRRTLS
;
A
#
# COMPACT_ATOMS: atom_id res chain seq x y z
N MET A 1 -43.45 8.76 3.94
CA MET A 1 -42.27 9.61 3.69
C MET A 1 -41.63 9.87 5.04
N LEU A 2 -40.46 9.29 5.31
CA LEU A 2 -39.70 9.57 6.53
C LEU A 2 -38.73 10.70 6.20
N GLU A 3 -38.93 11.86 6.82
CA GLU A 3 -38.08 13.04 6.68
C GLU A 3 -36.65 12.71 7.12
N THR A 4 -35.69 12.90 6.22
CA THR A 4 -34.26 12.94 6.56
C THR A 4 -34.02 14.11 7.53
N PRO A 5 -33.30 13.92 8.65
CA PRO A 5 -32.95 15.04 9.51
C PRO A 5 -32.16 16.08 8.71
N PRO A 6 -32.36 17.39 8.96
CA PRO A 6 -31.59 18.42 8.27
C PRO A 6 -30.09 18.21 8.57
N GLU A 7 -29.27 18.17 7.52
CA GLU A 7 -27.81 18.20 7.66
C GLU A 7 -27.44 19.47 8.43
N THR A 8 -26.88 19.31 9.62
CA THR A 8 -26.36 20.44 10.39
C THR A 8 -25.27 21.10 9.54
N PRO A 9 -25.40 22.39 9.16
CA PRO A 9 -24.38 23.04 8.36
C PRO A 9 -23.06 23.02 9.13
N ALA A 10 -22.01 22.47 8.50
CA ALA A 10 -20.69 22.39 9.11
C ALA A 10 -20.24 23.81 9.47
N THR A 11 -20.20 24.11 10.77
CA THR A 11 -19.81 25.44 11.26
C THR A 11 -18.39 25.74 10.74
N PRO A 12 -18.18 26.85 10.02
CA PRO A 12 -16.86 27.18 9.48
C PRO A 12 -15.86 27.26 10.63
N THR A 13 -14.69 26.63 10.43
CA THR A 13 -13.64 26.65 11.45
C THR A 13 -13.22 28.11 11.70
N PRO A 14 -13.23 28.60 12.96
CA PRO A 14 -12.77 29.95 13.30
C PRO A 14 -11.44 30.32 12.60
N PRO A 15 -11.27 31.56 12.11
CA PRO A 15 -10.10 31.97 11.31
C PRO A 15 -8.76 31.75 12.02
N ASP A 16 -8.73 31.90 13.35
CA ASP A 16 -7.57 31.68 14.21
C ASP A 16 -7.15 30.19 14.23
N LEU A 17 -8.11 29.27 14.27
CA LEU A 17 -7.87 27.84 14.19
C LEU A 17 -7.35 27.44 12.81
N ARG A 18 -7.88 28.02 11.73
CA ARG A 18 -7.37 27.77 10.37
C ARG A 18 -5.90 28.20 10.25
N ARG A 19 -5.56 29.40 10.73
CA ARG A 19 -4.17 29.90 10.73
C ARG A 19 -3.25 28.98 11.53
N ARG A 20 -3.66 28.59 12.74
CA ARG A 20 -2.91 27.64 13.59
C ARG A 20 -2.67 26.30 12.88
N ARG A 21 -3.67 25.75 12.20
CA ARG A 21 -3.52 24.48 11.44
C ARG A 21 -2.51 24.61 10.31
N ILE A 22 -2.58 25.69 9.53
CA ILE A 22 -1.65 25.92 8.42
C ILE A 22 -0.21 26.01 8.94
N ILE A 23 0.03 26.80 9.98
CA ILE A 23 1.36 26.95 10.57
C ILE A 23 1.86 25.60 11.11
N GLY A 24 1.03 24.87 11.86
CA GLY A 24 1.39 23.55 12.38
C GLY A 24 1.77 22.57 11.27
N MET A 25 0.98 22.50 10.20
CA MET A 25 1.26 21.62 9.07
C MET A 25 2.49 22.04 8.26
N LEU A 26 2.78 23.34 8.15
CA LEU A 26 4.01 23.83 7.51
C LEU A 26 5.24 23.41 8.32
N ILE A 27 5.21 23.59 9.64
CA ILE A 27 6.30 23.13 10.53
C ILE A 27 6.49 21.62 10.38
N TRP A 28 5.39 20.85 10.46
CA TRP A 28 5.46 19.40 10.29
C TRP A 28 6.02 19.01 8.92
N ALA A 29 5.62 19.68 7.83
CA ALA A 29 6.10 19.39 6.49
C ALA A 29 7.60 19.66 6.33
N VAL A 30 8.11 20.76 6.91
CA VAL A 30 9.54 21.07 6.91
C VAL A 30 10.31 20.03 7.73
N VAL A 31 9.84 19.70 8.94
CA VAL A 31 10.48 18.71 9.81
C VAL A 31 10.46 17.32 9.18
N PHE A 32 9.37 16.94 8.51
CA PHE A 32 9.26 15.70 7.75
C PHE A 32 10.21 15.68 6.56
N ALA A 33 10.30 16.76 5.77
CA ALA A 33 11.21 16.85 4.64
C ALA A 33 12.69 16.74 5.08
N VAL A 34 13.05 17.41 6.17
CA VAL A 34 14.38 17.28 6.78
C VAL A 34 14.62 15.85 7.27
N GLY A 35 13.64 15.24 7.93
CA GLY A 35 13.71 13.83 8.36
C GLY A 35 13.94 12.88 7.19
N VAL A 36 13.17 13.04 6.10
CA VAL A 36 13.32 12.25 4.87
C VAL A 36 14.68 12.47 4.21
N TRP A 37 15.20 13.69 4.23
CA TRP A 37 16.52 14.00 3.67
C TRP A 37 17.65 13.26 4.39
N PHE A 38 17.59 13.16 5.72
CA PHE A 38 18.67 12.55 6.52
C PHE A 38 18.49 11.06 6.79
N ILE A 39 17.25 10.62 7.00
CA ILE A 39 16.92 9.26 7.45
C ILE A 39 16.35 8.44 6.29
N GLY A 40 15.70 9.08 5.33
CA GLY A 40 14.97 8.44 4.23
C GLY A 40 13.46 8.42 4.45
N VAL A 41 12.73 7.95 3.44
CA VAL A 41 11.26 7.83 3.53
C VAL A 41 10.93 6.70 4.50
N PRO A 42 10.09 6.92 5.54
CA PRO A 42 9.81 5.92 6.57
C PRO A 42 8.92 4.77 6.03
N THR A 43 9.53 3.88 5.25
CA THR A 43 8.86 2.77 4.55
C THR A 43 9.12 1.41 5.20
N SER A 44 10.27 1.23 5.86
CA SER A 44 10.69 -0.04 6.46
C SER A 44 10.12 -0.29 7.85
N ASP A 45 10.02 0.75 8.69
CA ASP A 45 9.54 0.62 10.06
C ASP A 45 8.12 1.19 10.22
N PRO A 46 7.10 0.33 10.45
CA PRO A 46 5.74 0.78 10.74
C PRO A 46 5.66 1.79 11.88
N LEU A 47 6.47 1.63 12.93
CA LEU A 47 6.45 2.50 14.11
C LEU A 47 6.90 3.92 13.76
N ILE A 48 7.94 4.07 12.94
CA ILE A 48 8.41 5.39 12.48
C ILE A 48 7.34 6.04 11.61
N ALA A 49 6.72 5.29 10.69
CA ALA A 49 5.62 5.79 9.87
C ALA A 49 4.43 6.26 10.72
N PHE A 50 4.01 5.46 11.72
CA PHE A 50 2.96 5.83 12.67
C PHE A 50 3.35 7.04 13.52
N GLY A 51 4.62 7.17 13.90
CA GLY A 51 5.14 8.35 14.60
C GLY A 51 4.95 9.63 13.78
N TRP A 52 5.35 9.62 12.51
CA TRP A 52 5.16 10.77 11.62
C TRP A 52 3.69 11.12 11.40
N LEU A 53 2.84 10.11 11.22
CA LEU A 53 1.40 10.30 11.09
C LEU A 53 0.79 10.85 12.39
N TRP A 54 1.25 10.38 13.56
CA TRP A 54 0.81 10.91 14.85
C TRP A 54 1.20 12.38 14.99
N LEU A 55 2.44 12.75 14.68
CA LEU A 55 2.89 14.15 14.64
C LEU A 55 2.06 15.00 13.68
N ALA A 56 1.67 14.45 12.52
CA ALA A 56 0.77 15.13 11.58
C ALA A 56 -0.61 15.40 12.20
N THR A 57 -1.16 14.44 12.96
CA THR A 57 -2.43 14.66 13.67
C THR A 57 -2.32 15.70 14.77
N ILE A 58 -1.17 15.78 15.45
CA ILE A 58 -0.87 16.81 16.46
C ILE A 58 -0.79 18.18 15.78
N ALA A 59 -0.03 18.30 14.70
CA ALA A 59 0.07 19.53 13.91
C ALA A 59 -1.30 20.01 13.40
N TRP A 60 -2.14 19.10 12.89
CA TRP A 60 -3.50 19.40 12.43
C TRP A 60 -4.48 19.78 13.55
N ARG A 61 -4.28 19.23 14.76
CA ARG A 61 -5.15 19.48 15.93
C ARG A 61 -4.39 20.14 17.07
N ASN A 62 -3.51 21.09 16.77
CA ASN A 62 -2.62 21.70 17.77
C ASN A 62 -3.31 22.49 18.90
N HIS A 63 -4.61 22.72 18.78
CA HIS A 63 -5.47 23.35 19.79
C HIS A 63 -6.17 22.31 20.69
N ALA A 64 -6.12 21.03 20.34
CA ALA A 64 -6.80 19.98 21.07
C ALA A 64 -6.03 19.63 22.36
N PRO A 65 -6.74 19.16 23.40
CA PRO A 65 -6.10 18.73 24.64
C PRO A 65 -5.26 17.47 24.43
N LEU A 66 -4.26 17.26 25.30
CA LEU A 66 -3.35 16.10 25.26
C LEU A 66 -4.07 14.76 25.16
N ARG A 67 -5.22 14.60 25.84
CA ARG A 67 -6.05 13.39 25.80
C ARG A 67 -6.47 13.00 24.38
N THR A 68 -6.73 13.98 23.52
CA THR A 68 -7.07 13.74 22.10
C THR A 68 -5.88 13.16 21.34
N HIS A 69 -4.68 13.65 21.61
CA HIS A 69 -3.46 13.14 20.98
C HIS A 69 -3.11 11.74 21.49
N LEU A 70 -3.30 11.46 22.78
CA LEU A 70 -3.08 10.12 23.35
C LEU A 70 -4.09 9.09 22.86
N SER A 71 -5.29 9.51 22.44
CA SER A 71 -6.27 8.59 21.82
C SER A 71 -5.74 7.95 20.54
N PHE A 72 -4.81 8.61 19.83
CA PHE A 72 -4.13 8.03 18.67
C PHE A 72 -3.36 6.79 19.09
N LEU A 73 -2.54 6.88 20.14
CA LEU A 73 -1.77 5.74 20.65
C LEU A 73 -2.68 4.58 21.05
N ARG A 74 -3.78 4.85 21.76
CA ARG A 74 -4.74 3.80 22.14
C ARG A 74 -5.32 3.07 20.93
N ASP A 75 -5.69 3.82 19.88
CA ASP A 75 -6.38 3.24 18.73
C ASP A 75 -5.41 2.61 17.71
N TRP A 76 -4.18 3.13 17.60
CA TRP A 76 -3.20 2.74 16.58
C TRP A 76 -2.07 1.85 17.08
N LEU A 77 -1.72 1.88 18.37
CA LEU A 77 -0.68 1.00 18.92
C LEU A 77 -1.01 -0.49 18.71
N PRO A 78 -2.26 -0.97 18.92
CA PRO A 78 -2.59 -2.36 18.60
C PRO A 78 -2.41 -2.69 17.12
N ILE A 79 -2.73 -1.75 16.22
CA ILE A 79 -2.56 -1.93 14.77
C ILE A 79 -1.07 -1.98 14.41
N ALA A 80 -0.26 -1.10 14.99
CA ALA A 80 1.17 -1.06 14.76
C ALA A 80 1.86 -2.32 15.28
N LEU A 81 1.51 -2.78 16.48
CA LEU A 81 2.03 -4.04 17.04
C LEU A 81 1.62 -5.25 16.21
N LEU A 82 0.37 -5.30 15.77
CA LEU A 82 -0.11 -6.33 14.87
C LEU A 82 0.65 -6.33 13.54
N LEU A 83 0.99 -5.16 12.99
CA LEU A 83 1.83 -5.05 11.80
C LEU A 83 3.26 -5.53 12.04
N VAL A 84 3.83 -5.24 13.20
CA VAL A 84 5.15 -5.79 13.58
C VAL A 84 5.07 -7.32 13.66
N VAL A 85 4.06 -7.87 14.33
CA VAL A 85 3.82 -9.32 14.39
C VAL A 85 3.62 -9.91 12.99
N TYR A 86 2.85 -9.23 12.14
CA TYR A 86 2.64 -9.63 10.76
C TYR A 86 3.96 -9.68 9.98
N ASN A 87 4.79 -8.63 10.06
CA ASN A 87 6.07 -8.56 9.34
C ASN A 87 7.03 -9.65 9.83
N VAL A 88 7.10 -9.88 11.13
CA VAL A 88 7.89 -10.97 11.73
C VAL A 88 7.35 -12.34 11.31
N SER A 89 6.03 -12.55 11.33
CA SER A 89 5.45 -13.82 10.91
C SER A 89 5.69 -14.10 9.43
N ARG A 90 5.67 -13.07 8.59
CA ARG A 90 5.92 -13.20 7.16
C ARG A 90 7.34 -13.66 6.89
N SER A 91 8.34 -13.21 7.64
CA SER A 91 9.73 -13.65 7.40
C SER A 91 9.96 -15.14 7.70
N TRP A 92 9.06 -15.80 8.44
CA TRP A 92 9.15 -17.23 8.74
C TRP A 92 8.43 -18.11 7.70
N ALA A 93 7.67 -17.53 6.77
CA ALA A 93 6.88 -18.32 5.82
C ALA A 93 7.76 -19.14 4.85
N ASP A 94 9.02 -18.77 4.67
CA ASP A 94 9.92 -19.34 3.66
C ASP A 94 10.52 -20.68 4.07
N ASP A 95 10.46 -21.01 5.36
CA ASP A 95 11.09 -22.21 5.92
C ASP A 95 10.22 -23.46 5.77
N PHE A 96 8.93 -23.31 5.45
CA PHE A 96 7.97 -24.40 5.51
C PHE A 96 7.82 -25.18 4.19
N PHE A 97 7.87 -24.49 3.05
CA PHE A 97 7.64 -25.10 1.73
C PHE A 97 8.52 -24.46 0.66
N ALA A 98 8.92 -25.26 -0.34
CA ALA A 98 9.56 -24.74 -1.53
C ALA A 98 8.63 -23.75 -2.25
N PRO A 99 9.16 -22.61 -2.74
CA PRO A 99 8.35 -21.61 -3.42
C PRO A 99 7.86 -22.12 -4.77
N HIS A 100 6.62 -21.77 -5.10
CA HIS A 100 6.06 -21.98 -6.42
C HIS A 100 6.65 -20.95 -7.39
N VAL A 101 7.19 -21.43 -8.50
CA VAL A 101 7.84 -20.57 -9.51
C VAL A 101 7.26 -20.86 -10.89
N THR A 102 7.42 -22.09 -11.37
CA THR A 102 6.97 -22.52 -12.71
C THR A 102 5.49 -22.23 -12.97
N PRO A 103 4.54 -22.49 -12.04
CA PRO A 103 3.14 -22.18 -12.28
C PRO A 103 2.88 -20.69 -12.55
N LEU A 104 3.63 -19.79 -11.92
CA LEU A 104 3.47 -18.35 -12.11
C LEU A 104 3.99 -17.92 -13.49
N ILE A 105 5.18 -18.41 -13.86
CA ILE A 105 5.78 -18.16 -15.18
C ILE A 105 4.86 -18.67 -16.29
N ASP A 106 4.39 -19.90 -16.18
CA ASP A 106 3.53 -20.54 -17.18
C ASP A 106 2.19 -19.81 -17.30
N THR A 107 1.61 -19.37 -16.18
CA THR A 107 0.36 -18.61 -16.19
C THR A 107 0.54 -17.25 -16.87
N ASP A 108 1.60 -16.51 -16.54
CA ASP A 108 1.88 -15.21 -17.18
C ASP A 108 2.17 -15.38 -18.68
N LYS A 109 2.95 -16.40 -19.08
CA LYS A 109 3.20 -16.73 -20.48
C LYS A 109 1.91 -17.15 -21.20
N ALA A 110 1.04 -17.93 -20.57
CA ALA A 110 -0.25 -18.32 -21.17
C ALA A 110 -1.17 -17.10 -21.38
N MET A 111 -1.18 -16.16 -20.43
CA MET A 111 -2.04 -14.98 -20.48
C MET A 111 -1.54 -13.90 -21.45
N TRP A 112 -0.22 -13.68 -21.49
CA TRP A 112 0.37 -12.51 -22.16
C TRP A 112 1.43 -12.87 -23.20
N GLY A 113 1.86 -14.13 -23.30
CA GLY A 113 2.86 -14.60 -24.25
C GLY A 113 2.55 -14.26 -25.70
N TRP A 114 1.27 -14.23 -26.08
CA TRP A 114 0.85 -13.82 -27.42
C TRP A 114 1.16 -12.36 -27.75
N LEU A 115 1.30 -11.49 -26.74
CA LEU A 115 1.66 -10.08 -26.87
C LEU A 115 3.16 -9.84 -26.68
N THR A 116 3.81 -10.65 -25.84
CA THR A 116 5.21 -10.50 -25.42
C THR A 116 6.18 -11.42 -26.17
N GLY A 117 5.72 -12.11 -27.22
CA GLY A 117 6.57 -13.03 -27.99
C GLY A 117 6.96 -14.32 -27.24
N GLY A 118 6.09 -14.81 -26.36
CA GLY A 118 6.30 -16.02 -25.55
C GLY A 118 7.02 -15.79 -24.22
N GLN A 119 7.36 -14.54 -23.91
CA GLN A 119 8.01 -14.15 -22.67
C GLN A 119 7.01 -13.78 -21.57
N VAL A 120 7.47 -13.67 -20.32
CA VAL A 120 6.67 -13.05 -19.27
C VAL A 120 6.65 -11.51 -19.45
N PRO A 121 5.59 -10.80 -19.05
CA PRO A 121 5.52 -9.34 -19.18
C PRO A 121 6.67 -8.58 -18.53
N THR A 122 7.23 -9.09 -17.43
CA THR A 122 8.38 -8.48 -16.75
C THR A 122 9.61 -8.41 -17.66
N THR A 123 9.98 -9.54 -18.28
CA THR A 123 11.19 -9.63 -19.11
C THR A 123 11.00 -8.78 -20.36
N TRP A 124 9.83 -8.87 -20.99
CA TRP A 124 9.49 -8.05 -22.15
C TRP A 124 9.59 -6.55 -21.82
N LEU A 125 9.06 -6.10 -20.69
CA LEU A 125 9.15 -4.69 -20.29
C LEU A 125 10.60 -4.26 -20.04
N GLN A 126 11.41 -5.08 -19.38
CA GLN A 126 12.81 -4.74 -19.12
C GLN A 126 13.65 -4.74 -20.40
N GLU A 127 13.43 -5.67 -21.32
CA GLU A 127 14.10 -5.67 -22.63
C GLU A 127 13.85 -4.37 -23.41
N HIS A 128 12.67 -3.77 -23.28
CA HIS A 128 12.29 -2.56 -24.04
C HIS A 128 12.57 -1.24 -23.31
N LEU A 129 12.56 -1.24 -21.98
CA LEU A 129 12.58 -0.01 -21.18
C LEU A 129 13.78 0.09 -20.22
N TYR A 130 14.44 -1.03 -19.91
CA TYR A 130 15.58 -1.05 -19.00
C TYR A 130 16.89 -1.13 -19.78
N HIS A 131 17.78 -0.17 -19.52
CA HIS A 131 19.13 -0.13 -20.08
C HIS A 131 20.14 -0.13 -18.92
N PRO A 132 20.95 -1.19 -18.76
CA PRO A 132 21.94 -1.27 -17.70
C PRO A 132 22.86 -0.03 -17.68
N GLY A 133 23.07 0.53 -16.48
CA GLY A 133 23.91 1.72 -16.28
C GLY A 133 23.25 3.06 -16.64
N GLN A 134 21.98 3.06 -17.08
CA GLN A 134 21.22 4.29 -17.30
C GLN A 134 20.08 4.39 -16.28
N THR A 135 19.98 5.54 -15.61
CA THR A 135 18.89 5.85 -14.67
C THR A 135 18.05 7.00 -15.22
N PRO A 136 17.10 6.73 -16.14
CA PRO A 136 16.30 7.79 -16.73
C PRO A 136 15.41 8.47 -15.69
N TRP A 137 15.08 9.74 -15.90
CA TRP A 137 14.38 10.59 -14.93
C TRP A 137 13.04 10.00 -14.47
N TRP A 138 12.36 9.24 -15.33
CA TRP A 138 11.05 8.64 -15.02
C TRP A 138 11.15 7.46 -14.04
N LEU A 139 12.33 6.90 -13.78
CA LEU A 139 12.52 5.93 -12.70
C LEU A 139 12.22 6.54 -11.32
N ALA A 140 12.42 7.85 -11.17
CA ALA A 140 11.95 8.57 -9.99
C ALA A 140 10.44 8.41 -9.81
N ILE A 141 9.65 8.54 -10.88
CA ILE A 141 8.20 8.34 -10.84
C ILE A 141 7.88 6.89 -10.49
N VAL A 142 8.55 5.91 -11.11
CA VAL A 142 8.34 4.48 -10.83
C VAL A 142 8.59 4.18 -9.35
N THR A 143 9.69 4.69 -8.80
CA THR A 143 10.06 4.52 -7.38
C THR A 143 9.08 5.24 -6.46
N LEU A 144 8.64 6.45 -6.80
CA LEU A 144 7.64 7.18 -6.02
C LEU A 144 6.30 6.45 -6.02
N VAL A 145 5.87 5.89 -7.16
CA VAL A 145 4.68 5.05 -7.24
C VAL A 145 4.89 3.80 -6.38
N TYR A 146 6.01 3.11 -6.50
CA TYR A 146 6.35 1.93 -5.68
C TYR A 146 6.20 2.28 -4.19
N VAL A 147 6.84 3.33 -3.71
CA VAL A 147 6.85 3.75 -2.31
C VAL A 147 5.49 4.27 -1.83
N SER A 148 4.67 4.82 -2.73
CA SER A 148 3.38 5.41 -2.38
C SER A 148 2.44 4.47 -1.63
N HIS A 149 2.53 3.15 -1.82
CA HIS A 149 1.64 2.21 -1.16
C HIS A 149 1.85 2.20 0.37
N PHE A 150 3.09 2.42 0.84
CA PHE A 150 3.42 2.53 2.26
C PHE A 150 2.75 3.75 2.91
N LEU A 151 2.51 4.80 2.13
CA LEU A 151 1.95 6.06 2.64
C LEU A 151 0.44 6.16 2.41
N THR A 152 -0.06 5.68 1.27
CA THR A 152 -1.43 5.93 0.80
C THR A 152 -2.46 5.35 1.75
N VAL A 153 -2.35 4.06 2.10
CA VAL A 153 -3.32 3.39 2.97
C VAL A 153 -3.28 3.95 4.40
N PRO A 154 -2.11 4.09 5.06
CA PRO A 154 -2.05 4.71 6.38
C PRO A 154 -2.56 6.15 6.39
N THR A 155 -2.25 6.94 5.36
CA THR A 155 -2.73 8.32 5.24
C THR A 155 -4.26 8.38 5.12
N ILE A 156 -4.84 7.55 4.25
CA ILE A 156 -6.30 7.44 4.13
C ILE A 156 -6.92 7.04 5.48
N ALA A 157 -6.36 6.03 6.14
CA ALA A 157 -6.86 5.57 7.42
C ALA A 157 -6.77 6.67 8.49
N VAL A 158 -5.69 7.45 8.56
CA VAL A 158 -5.58 8.60 9.48
C VAL A 158 -6.60 9.69 9.13
N ILE A 159 -6.77 10.04 7.85
CA ILE A 159 -7.77 11.02 7.42
C ILE A 159 -9.17 10.58 7.85
N LEU A 160 -9.52 9.32 7.62
CA LEU A 160 -10.80 8.75 8.04
C LEU A 160 -10.91 8.72 9.58
N TRP A 161 -9.86 8.36 10.31
CA TRP A 161 -9.85 8.36 11.78
C TRP A 161 -10.10 9.75 12.36
N VAL A 162 -9.54 10.79 11.72
CA VAL A 162 -9.75 12.19 12.08
C VAL A 162 -11.19 12.62 11.72
N ARG A 163 -11.70 12.25 10.54
CA ARG A 163 -12.97 12.81 10.02
C ARG A 163 -14.23 12.03 10.39
N ASP A 164 -14.21 10.71 10.24
CA ASP A 164 -15.34 9.83 10.51
C ASP A 164 -14.87 8.45 10.98
N ARG A 165 -15.00 8.21 12.29
CA ARG A 165 -14.65 6.95 12.93
C ARG A 165 -15.40 5.75 12.36
N ARG A 166 -16.61 5.96 11.81
CA ARG A 166 -17.39 4.88 11.21
C ARG A 166 -16.78 4.43 9.88
N SER A 167 -16.45 5.38 9.00
CA SER A 167 -15.75 5.10 7.74
C SER A 167 -14.34 4.55 7.99
N TRP A 168 -13.63 5.06 9.00
CA TRP A 168 -12.35 4.48 9.43
C TRP A 168 -12.49 3.01 9.79
N ALA A 169 -13.44 2.64 10.66
CA ALA A 169 -13.64 1.26 11.04
C ALA A 169 -14.02 0.36 9.85
N ARG A 170 -14.82 0.86 8.90
CA ARG A 170 -15.14 0.15 7.64
C ARG A 170 -13.91 -0.08 6.77
N PHE A 171 -13.04 0.92 6.66
CA PHE A 171 -11.81 0.85 5.90
C PHE A 171 -10.83 -0.14 6.56
N MET A 172 -10.59 0.02 7.86
CA MET A 172 -9.69 -0.83 8.63
C MET A 172 -10.11 -2.30 8.66
N ARG A 173 -11.41 -2.61 8.75
CA ARG A 173 -11.89 -4.00 8.63
C ARG A 173 -11.48 -4.64 7.31
N ARG A 174 -11.65 -3.92 6.19
CA ARG A 174 -11.29 -4.44 4.85
C ARG A 174 -9.78 -4.61 4.74
N TRP A 175 -9.01 -3.61 5.16
CA TRP A 175 -7.55 -3.69 5.13
C TRP A 175 -7.02 -4.83 5.99
N PHE A 176 -7.51 -4.98 7.23
CA PHE A 176 -7.10 -6.07 8.12
C PHE A 176 -7.47 -7.44 7.54
N THR A 177 -8.69 -7.62 7.05
CA THR A 177 -9.12 -8.86 6.40
C THR A 177 -8.25 -9.18 5.17
N LEU A 178 -7.88 -8.17 4.39
CA LEU A 178 -6.99 -8.33 3.23
C LEU A 178 -5.59 -8.77 3.65
N CYS A 179 -5.01 -8.17 4.71
CA CYS A 179 -3.72 -8.60 5.26
C CYS A 179 -3.78 -10.03 5.79
N VAL A 180 -4.84 -10.42 6.50
CA VAL A 180 -5.01 -11.80 7.00
C VAL A 180 -5.08 -12.81 5.87
N PHE A 181 -5.87 -12.54 4.82
CA PHE A 181 -5.91 -13.42 3.65
C PHE A 181 -4.57 -13.47 2.92
N GLY A 182 -3.89 -12.33 2.76
CA GLY A 182 -2.55 -12.28 2.17
C GLY A 182 -1.54 -13.13 2.95
N LEU A 183 -1.49 -12.97 4.27
CA LEU A 183 -0.60 -13.75 5.13
C LEU A 183 -0.89 -15.25 5.04
N ALA A 184 -2.17 -15.63 5.12
CA ALA A 184 -2.57 -17.03 4.99
C ALA A 184 -2.08 -17.61 3.66
N THR A 185 -2.22 -16.87 2.56
CA THR A 185 -1.72 -17.32 1.25
C THR A 185 -0.20 -17.40 1.21
N TYR A 186 0.55 -16.48 1.84
CA TYR A 186 2.01 -16.57 1.89
C TYR A 186 2.50 -17.84 2.58
N PHE A 187 1.80 -18.33 3.61
CA PHE A 187 2.13 -19.59 4.27
C PHE A 187 1.67 -20.84 3.47
N LEU A 188 0.51 -20.76 2.81
CA LEU A 188 -0.08 -21.90 2.10
C LEU A 188 0.47 -22.07 0.68
N TYR A 189 0.90 -20.97 0.07
CA TYR A 189 1.37 -20.89 -1.30
C TYR A 189 2.50 -19.84 -1.38
N PRO A 190 3.71 -20.17 -0.88
CA PRO A 190 4.87 -19.32 -1.13
C PRO A 190 5.10 -19.27 -2.64
N ALA A 191 5.31 -18.07 -3.16
CA ALA A 191 5.37 -17.77 -4.58
C ALA A 191 6.57 -16.86 -4.86
N ALA A 192 7.48 -17.31 -5.70
CA ALA A 192 8.67 -16.53 -6.02
C ALA A 192 8.36 -15.41 -7.03
N PRO A 193 8.94 -14.21 -6.86
CA PRO A 193 8.86 -13.12 -7.82
C PRO A 193 9.82 -13.31 -9.02
N PRO A 194 9.64 -12.54 -10.10
CA PRO A 194 10.48 -12.62 -11.30
C PRO A 194 11.99 -12.47 -11.06
N TRP A 195 12.42 -11.51 -10.24
CA TRP A 195 13.84 -11.30 -9.93
C TRP A 195 14.46 -12.53 -9.26
N TRP A 196 13.73 -13.13 -8.31
CA TRP A 196 14.19 -14.31 -7.58
C TRP A 196 14.28 -15.53 -8.49
N ALA A 197 13.28 -15.72 -9.36
CA ALA A 197 13.25 -16.80 -10.34
C ALA A 197 14.45 -16.73 -11.29
N HIS A 198 14.85 -15.53 -11.70
CA HIS A 198 16.05 -15.34 -12.51
C HIS A 198 17.34 -15.66 -11.74
N GLU A 199 17.50 -15.12 -10.53
CA GLU A 199 18.68 -15.38 -9.68
C GLU A 199 18.89 -16.87 -9.39
N HIS A 200 17.80 -17.63 -9.24
CA HIS A 200 17.81 -19.07 -8.98
C HIS A 200 17.78 -19.92 -10.27
N ARG A 201 18.01 -19.29 -11.44
CA ARG A 201 18.07 -19.95 -12.76
C ARG A 201 16.82 -20.72 -13.16
N GLN A 202 15.66 -20.32 -12.63
CA GLN A 202 14.35 -20.86 -12.99
C GLN A 202 13.66 -20.03 -14.09
N LEU A 203 14.10 -18.79 -14.29
CA LEU A 203 13.75 -17.94 -15.42
C LEU A 203 15.03 -17.62 -16.22
N ALA A 204 15.08 -18.04 -17.48
CA ALA A 204 16.28 -17.92 -18.31
C ALA A 204 16.52 -16.48 -18.77
N GLU A 205 15.44 -15.76 -19.04
CA GLU A 205 15.42 -14.37 -19.44
C GLU A 205 15.90 -13.47 -18.29
N PRO A 206 16.75 -12.45 -18.57
CA PRO A 206 17.31 -11.59 -17.54
C PRO A 206 16.24 -10.70 -16.88
N VAL A 207 16.25 -10.64 -15.55
CA VAL A 207 15.40 -9.75 -14.76
C VAL A 207 16.23 -9.07 -13.68
N ALA A 208 16.22 -7.74 -13.67
CA ALA A 208 16.82 -6.93 -12.62
C ALA A 208 15.75 -6.42 -11.66
N ARG A 209 16.06 -6.41 -10.35
CA ARG A 209 15.23 -5.78 -9.34
C ARG A 209 15.58 -4.29 -9.23
N ILE A 210 14.71 -3.42 -9.74
CA ILE A 210 15.02 -1.98 -9.95
C ILE A 210 14.01 -1.02 -9.31
N SER A 211 13.19 -1.51 -8.36
CA SER A 211 12.09 -0.76 -7.73
C SER A 211 12.53 0.48 -6.95
N THR A 212 13.80 0.55 -6.55
CA THR A 212 14.38 1.65 -5.76
C THR A 212 15.41 2.48 -6.52
N ASN A 213 15.72 2.15 -7.78
CA ASN A 213 16.78 2.84 -8.54
C ASN A 213 16.45 4.32 -8.84
N GLY A 214 15.18 4.71 -8.74
CA GLY A 214 14.78 6.10 -8.92
C GLY A 214 15.27 7.05 -7.83
N TRP A 215 15.75 6.54 -6.69
CA TRP A 215 16.35 7.39 -5.65
C TRP A 215 17.63 8.09 -6.11
N ASP A 216 18.40 7.45 -7.00
CA ASP A 216 19.62 8.03 -7.58
C ASP A 216 19.30 9.29 -8.40
N VAL A 217 18.16 9.30 -9.09
CA VAL A 217 17.67 10.46 -9.85
C VAL A 217 17.40 11.67 -8.94
N ILE A 218 16.93 11.43 -7.72
CA ILE A 218 16.50 12.48 -6.77
C ILE A 218 17.68 12.93 -5.88
N GLY A 219 18.86 12.31 -6.02
CA GLY A 219 20.04 12.65 -5.22
C GLY A 219 20.00 12.11 -3.78
N LEU A 220 19.08 11.18 -3.47
CA LEU A 220 18.87 10.63 -2.12
C LEU A 220 19.76 9.40 -1.83
N HIS A 221 20.97 9.34 -2.39
CA HIS A 221 21.87 8.19 -2.33
C HIS A 221 22.12 7.64 -0.91
N GLY A 222 22.31 8.52 0.09
CA GLY A 222 22.58 8.11 1.48
C GLY A 222 21.34 7.67 2.27
N ALA A 223 20.21 8.32 2.05
CA ALA A 223 18.94 8.07 2.73
C ALA A 223 18.17 6.88 2.11
N GLY A 224 18.36 6.66 0.81
CA GLY A 224 17.92 5.46 0.12
C GLY A 224 18.65 4.22 0.62
N ASN A 225 19.98 4.25 0.76
CA ASN A 225 20.76 3.04 1.08
C ASN A 225 20.46 2.40 2.44
N THR A 226 20.25 3.17 3.52
CA THR A 226 19.99 2.59 4.85
C THR A 226 18.58 2.00 4.98
N LEU A 227 17.56 2.67 4.44
CA LEU A 227 16.20 2.14 4.48
C LEU A 227 15.94 1.10 3.38
N ASN A 228 16.54 1.23 2.19
CA ASN A 228 16.48 0.18 1.16
C ASN A 228 17.15 -1.11 1.66
N ALA A 229 18.30 -1.03 2.35
CA ALA A 229 18.92 -2.21 2.94
C ALA A 229 17.99 -2.92 3.93
N LEU A 230 17.30 -2.17 4.80
CA LEU A 230 16.31 -2.73 5.73
C LEU A 230 15.05 -3.26 5.02
N GLN A 231 14.59 -2.62 3.93
CA GLN A 231 13.45 -3.13 3.14
C GLN A 231 13.81 -4.40 2.38
N VAL A 232 15.03 -4.50 1.86
CA VAL A 232 15.54 -5.70 1.17
C VAL A 232 15.76 -6.83 2.17
N GLU A 233 16.32 -6.55 3.35
CA GLU A 233 16.52 -7.56 4.41
C GLU A 233 15.20 -8.03 5.06
N GLN A 234 14.19 -7.17 5.19
CA GLN A 234 12.89 -7.54 5.78
C GLN A 234 11.87 -8.07 4.76
N SER A 235 12.15 -7.94 3.46
CA SER A 235 11.30 -8.48 2.42
C SER A 235 11.51 -9.99 2.33
N ASN A 236 10.53 -10.77 2.80
CA ASN A 236 10.44 -12.18 2.47
C ASN A 236 10.55 -12.34 0.93
N PRO A 237 11.57 -13.05 0.42
CA PRO A 237 11.84 -13.18 -1.01
C PRO A 237 10.78 -13.96 -1.80
N VAL A 238 9.95 -14.78 -1.16
CA VAL A 238 8.99 -15.68 -1.82
C VAL A 238 7.53 -15.46 -1.40
N ALA A 239 7.22 -14.25 -0.97
CA ALA A 239 5.85 -13.82 -0.67
C ALA A 239 5.32 -12.89 -1.79
N ALA A 240 5.41 -13.32 -3.05
CA ALA A 240 4.95 -12.53 -4.20
C ALA A 240 3.41 -12.54 -4.36
N MET A 241 2.76 -13.69 -4.19
CA MET A 241 1.32 -13.84 -4.42
C MET A 241 0.53 -13.99 -3.11
N PRO A 242 -0.53 -13.18 -2.88
CA PRO A 242 -1.00 -12.06 -3.70
C PRO A 242 -0.12 -10.81 -3.55
N SER A 243 -0.13 -9.96 -4.58
CA SER A 243 0.54 -8.66 -4.52
C SER A 243 -0.23 -7.68 -3.61
N LEU A 244 0.22 -7.52 -2.36
CA LEU A 244 -0.41 -6.59 -1.42
C LEU A 244 -0.23 -5.11 -1.81
N HIS A 245 0.85 -4.77 -2.51
CA HIS A 245 1.07 -3.44 -3.08
C HIS A 245 -0.12 -3.00 -3.95
N THR A 246 -0.46 -3.83 -4.94
CA THR A 246 -1.58 -3.54 -5.86
C THR A 246 -2.94 -3.76 -5.21
N ALA A 247 -3.07 -4.74 -4.30
CA ALA A 247 -4.29 -4.94 -3.53
C ALA A 247 -4.61 -3.72 -2.65
N TRP A 248 -3.63 -3.13 -1.98
CA TRP A 248 -3.80 -1.92 -1.17
C TRP A 248 -4.11 -0.69 -2.02
N ALA A 249 -3.44 -0.53 -3.17
CA ALA A 249 -3.73 0.54 -4.12
C ALA A 249 -5.17 0.45 -4.66
N MET A 250 -5.59 -0.77 -5.06
CA MET A 250 -6.94 -1.03 -5.55
C MET A 250 -7.99 -0.86 -4.43
N MET A 251 -7.72 -1.36 -3.22
CA MET A 251 -8.60 -1.19 -2.06
C MET A 251 -8.85 0.29 -1.74
N ALA A 252 -7.79 1.10 -1.76
CA ALA A 252 -7.88 2.54 -1.54
C ALA A 252 -8.85 3.19 -2.56
N VAL A 253 -8.70 2.88 -3.85
CA VAL A 253 -9.58 3.40 -4.90
C VAL A 253 -11.00 2.86 -4.77
N ALA A 254 -11.17 1.54 -4.64
CA ALA A 254 -12.46 0.87 -4.55
C ALA A 254 -13.31 1.37 -3.38
N PHE A 255 -12.67 1.77 -2.27
CA PHE A 255 -13.37 2.33 -1.11
C PHE A 255 -14.05 3.67 -1.42
N PHE A 256 -13.39 4.53 -2.22
CA PHE A 256 -13.90 5.86 -2.57
C PHE A 256 -14.66 5.89 -3.91
N LEU A 257 -14.57 4.85 -4.73
CA LEU A 257 -15.22 4.77 -6.04
C LEU A 257 -16.73 5.08 -6.00
N PRO A 258 -17.52 4.61 -5.01
CA PRO A 258 -18.95 4.95 -4.91
C PRO A 258 -19.23 6.41 -4.58
N LEU A 259 -18.24 7.15 -4.07
CA LEU A 259 -18.36 8.56 -3.67
C LEU A 259 -17.96 9.52 -4.81
N VAL A 260 -17.38 9.00 -5.89
CA VAL A 260 -16.84 9.79 -6.99
C VAL A 260 -17.65 9.59 -8.27
N ARG A 261 -17.94 10.68 -8.98
CA ARG A 261 -18.68 10.66 -10.25
C ARG A 261 -17.95 9.77 -11.28
N ARG A 262 -18.69 8.97 -12.03
CA ARG A 262 -18.15 7.98 -13.00
C ARG A 262 -17.14 8.55 -13.99
N ARG A 263 -17.29 9.81 -14.42
CA ARG A 263 -16.33 10.48 -15.33
C ARG A 263 -14.89 10.56 -14.79
N TRP A 264 -14.70 10.48 -13.47
CA TRP A 264 -13.39 10.52 -12.82
C TRP A 264 -12.84 9.14 -12.46
N TRP A 265 -13.58 8.06 -12.74
CA TRP A 265 -13.09 6.70 -12.50
C TRP A 265 -11.78 6.40 -13.23
N PRO A 266 -11.54 6.83 -14.48
CA PRO A 266 -10.25 6.60 -15.14
C PRO A 266 -9.08 7.19 -14.36
N LEU A 267 -9.24 8.40 -13.81
CA LEU A 267 -8.20 9.06 -13.02
C LEU A 267 -7.91 8.31 -11.71
N LEU A 268 -8.95 7.79 -11.04
CA LEU A 268 -8.78 6.98 -9.83
C LEU A 268 -8.10 5.65 -10.14
N LEU A 269 -8.53 4.96 -11.19
CA LEU A 269 -7.98 3.66 -11.61
C LEU A 269 -6.56 3.78 -12.17
N ALA A 270 -6.14 4.97 -12.61
CA ALA A 270 -4.75 5.21 -13.00
C ALA A 270 -3.75 4.87 -11.89
N TYR A 271 -4.12 5.03 -10.61
CA TYR A 271 -3.24 4.70 -9.50
C TYR A 271 -2.90 3.20 -9.38
N PRO A 272 -3.88 2.28 -9.21
CA PRO A 272 -3.58 0.85 -9.16
C PRO A 272 -2.99 0.32 -10.47
N LEU A 273 -3.32 0.92 -11.61
CA LEU A 273 -2.69 0.58 -12.89
C LEU A 273 -1.21 1.01 -12.95
N ALA A 274 -0.89 2.22 -12.49
CA ALA A 274 0.49 2.68 -12.37
C ALA A 274 1.28 1.80 -11.41
N MET A 275 0.70 1.43 -10.26
CA MET A 275 1.31 0.48 -9.33
C MET A 275 1.56 -0.88 -9.98
N THR A 276 0.62 -1.38 -10.78
CA THR A 276 0.76 -2.64 -11.53
C THR A 276 1.93 -2.56 -12.49
N PHE A 277 1.97 -1.52 -13.33
CA PHE A 277 3.07 -1.28 -14.24
C PHE A 277 4.40 -1.22 -13.50
N THR A 278 4.49 -0.44 -12.42
CA THR A 278 5.69 -0.31 -11.60
C THR A 278 6.20 -1.67 -11.13
N LEU A 279 5.36 -2.52 -10.53
CA LEU A 279 5.81 -3.79 -9.96
C LEU A 279 6.23 -4.82 -11.01
N VAL A 280 5.51 -4.89 -12.13
CA VAL A 280 5.85 -5.81 -13.22
C VAL A 280 7.11 -5.33 -13.93
N TYR A 281 7.23 -4.03 -14.21
CA TYR A 281 8.43 -3.47 -14.83
C TYR A 281 9.67 -3.65 -13.95
N THR A 282 9.54 -3.40 -12.65
CA THR A 282 10.67 -3.45 -11.71
C THR A 282 11.07 -4.86 -11.27
N GLY A 283 10.37 -5.88 -11.76
CA GLY A 283 10.66 -7.29 -11.50
C GLY A 283 10.12 -7.81 -10.17
N GLU A 284 9.35 -7.03 -9.42
CA GLU A 284 8.82 -7.38 -8.08
C GLU A 284 7.67 -8.40 -8.15
N HIS A 285 6.85 -8.39 -9.21
CA HIS A 285 5.68 -9.26 -9.32
C HIS A 285 5.37 -9.67 -10.76
N TYR A 286 4.83 -10.87 -10.92
CA TYR A 286 4.15 -11.31 -12.14
C TYR A 286 2.76 -10.63 -12.26
N VAL A 287 2.16 -10.64 -13.45
CA VAL A 287 0.82 -10.07 -13.63
C VAL A 287 -0.23 -10.89 -12.87
N ILE A 288 -0.08 -12.21 -12.81
CA ILE A 288 -0.98 -13.07 -12.02
C ILE A 288 -1.03 -12.67 -10.54
N ASP A 289 0.10 -12.28 -9.93
CA ASP A 289 0.16 -11.85 -8.53
C ASP A 289 -0.76 -10.64 -8.27
N VAL A 290 -0.77 -9.72 -9.25
CA VAL A 290 -1.60 -8.51 -9.23
C VAL A 290 -3.06 -8.84 -9.38
N LEU A 291 -3.41 -9.70 -10.33
CA LEU A 291 -4.80 -10.10 -10.58
C LEU A 291 -5.40 -10.84 -9.39
N VAL A 292 -4.64 -11.73 -8.75
CA VAL A 292 -5.06 -12.41 -7.51
C VAL A 292 -5.23 -11.39 -6.38
N GLY A 293 -4.31 -10.42 -6.26
CA GLY A 293 -4.45 -9.31 -5.32
C GLY A 293 -5.74 -8.50 -5.51
N TRP A 294 -6.10 -8.17 -6.74
CA TRP A 294 -7.37 -7.49 -7.06
C TRP A 294 -8.60 -8.35 -6.82
N ALA A 295 -8.52 -9.65 -7.13
CA ALA A 295 -9.57 -10.61 -6.80
C ALA A 295 -9.82 -10.65 -5.29
N TYR A 296 -8.76 -10.61 -4.47
CA TYR A 296 -8.87 -10.56 -3.02
C TYR A 296 -9.56 -9.28 -2.55
N VAL A 297 -9.27 -8.12 -3.17
CA VAL A 297 -9.99 -6.88 -2.87
C VAL A 297 -11.50 -7.05 -3.13
N GLY A 298 -11.88 -7.60 -4.29
CA GLY A 298 -13.28 -7.87 -4.61
C GLY A 298 -13.96 -8.79 -3.60
N LEU A 299 -13.29 -9.90 -3.26
CA LEU A 299 -13.76 -10.87 -2.27
C LEU A 299 -13.94 -10.23 -0.88
N VAL A 300 -12.96 -9.48 -0.41
CA VAL A 300 -12.99 -8.80 0.89
C VAL A 300 -14.13 -7.79 0.94
N PHE A 301 -14.32 -6.98 -0.11
CA PHE A 301 -15.41 -6.02 -0.16
C PHE A 301 -16.78 -6.70 -0.11
N LEU A 302 -16.91 -7.85 -0.78
CA LEU A 302 -18.13 -8.65 -0.77
C LEU A 302 -18.40 -9.25 0.61
N VAL A 303 -17.44 -10.02 1.16
CA VAL A 303 -17.59 -10.74 2.43
C VAL A 303 -17.79 -9.78 3.59
N VAL A 304 -16.91 -8.77 3.74
CA VAL A 304 -17.02 -7.78 4.82
C VAL A 304 -18.29 -6.95 4.64
N GLY A 305 -18.65 -6.60 3.40
CA GLY A 305 -19.89 -5.87 3.11
C GLY A 305 -21.16 -6.65 3.48
N LEU A 306 -21.19 -7.95 3.19
CA LEU A 306 -22.30 -8.83 3.57
C LEU A 306 -22.41 -8.97 5.10
N ALA A 307 -21.28 -9.19 5.79
CA ALA A 307 -21.23 -9.27 7.25
C ALA A 307 -21.70 -7.97 7.91
N GLU A 308 -21.28 -6.81 7.41
CA GLU A 308 -21.71 -5.50 7.90
C GLU A 308 -23.24 -5.29 7.75
N ARG A 309 -23.81 -5.70 6.61
CA ARG A 309 -25.26 -5.62 6.36
C ARG A 309 -26.04 -6.56 7.27
N TRP A 310 -25.56 -7.79 7.43
CA TRP A 310 -26.19 -8.80 8.28
C TRP A 310 -26.21 -8.37 9.76
N TRP A 311 -25.08 -7.88 10.29
CA TRP A 311 -25.02 -7.35 11.65
C TRP A 311 -25.93 -6.13 11.85
N ALA A 312 -26.04 -5.25 10.85
CA ALA A 312 -26.95 -4.12 10.92
C ALA A 312 -28.42 -4.54 10.94
N ALA A 313 -28.80 -5.57 10.18
CA ALA A 313 -30.14 -6.13 10.20
C ALA A 313 -30.48 -6.75 11.58
N ARG A 314 -29.57 -7.56 12.14
CA ARG A 314 -29.78 -8.19 13.47
C ARG A 314 -29.94 -7.18 14.61
N ARG A 315 -29.21 -6.06 14.58
CA ARG A 315 -29.36 -5.03 15.61
C ARG A 315 -30.73 -4.34 15.55
N ARG A 316 -31.35 -4.25 14.37
CA ARG A 316 -32.69 -3.66 14.21
C ARG A 316 -33.82 -4.58 14.65
N THR A 317 -33.59 -5.90 14.67
CA THR A 317 -34.58 -6.88 15.14
C THR A 317 -34.55 -7.08 16.66
N LEU A 318 -33.48 -6.61 17.32
CA LEU A 318 -33.28 -6.73 18.77
C LEU A 318 -33.55 -5.41 19.53
N SER A 319 -33.83 -4.33 18.79
CA SER A 319 -34.21 -3.00 19.31
C SER A 319 -35.70 -2.77 19.10
#